data_AF-A0A423W5I3-F1
#
_entry.id   AF-A0A423W5I3-F1
#
_cell.length_a   1.000
_cell.length_b   1.000
_cell.length_c   1.000
_cell.angle_alpha   90.00
_cell.angle_beta   90.00
_cell.angle_gamma   90.00
#
_symmetry.space_group_name_H-M   'P 1'
#
loop_
_entity.id
_entity.type
_entity.pdbx_description
1 polymer ?
#
loop_
_entity_poly.entity_id
_entity_poly.type
_entity_poly.pdbx_seq_one_letter_code
_entity_poly.pdbx_strand_id
1 'polypeptide(L)'
;MSPSSLSSGTFLSSPNAIPPRTSSTGQHTTSTPSKASMMNPVPEGDWISQSSHTRSPPNHVAKRLRTSSLPSTSLFSNMSQPPDRPDPSRFAYDDFNFIGGQKSWAAEKDKVVMGPFEYLNGQKGKDFRSQLIGAFNAWLEVPPESIEVITKVVGMLHTASLLIDDVEDNSLLRRGLPVAHSLFGVPQTINSANYVYFCALEELQKLNNPKCISIFADELLNLHRGQGMDLFWRDTLTCPTEDEYLEMVGNKTGGLFRLGIKLMQAESRAARPVECVPLVNLIGLSFQIRDDYQNLHSTEYSENKGLAEDLTEGKFSFPVIHSIRHDPTNLQLINILKQRTGDEEVKRYAIKYMDATGSFEYTRQVLVILLERARKAAAEIDGGELRNKGIQAILDKMVIGGAGEMHFPAKS
;
A
#
# COMPACT_ATOMS: atom_id res chain seq x y z
N MET A 1 -19.78 53.31 21.47
CA MET A 1 -18.33 53.57 21.35
C MET A 1 -17.62 52.24 21.11
N SER A 2 -16.43 52.30 20.54
CA SER A 2 -15.72 51.24 19.79
C SER A 2 -15.47 49.90 20.52
N PRO A 3 -15.32 48.79 19.76
CA PRO A 3 -14.72 47.54 20.25
C PRO A 3 -13.18 47.61 20.24
N SER A 4 -12.51 46.76 21.03
CA SER A 4 -11.05 46.61 21.04
C SER A 4 -10.61 45.29 20.39
N SER A 5 -9.67 45.39 19.46
CA SER A 5 -9.11 44.29 18.65
C SER A 5 -7.67 43.94 19.05
N LEU A 6 -7.33 42.66 18.94
CA LEU A 6 -5.98 42.07 18.74
C LEU A 6 -6.25 40.63 18.25
N SER A 7 -5.95 40.19 17.01
CA SER A 7 -4.63 39.95 16.36
C SER A 7 -3.68 39.12 17.23
N SER A 8 -3.04 38.04 16.78
CA SER A 8 -2.92 37.46 15.43
C SER A 8 -2.47 35.98 15.52
N GLY A 9 -2.60 35.22 14.42
CA GLY A 9 -2.50 33.75 14.45
C GLY A 9 -1.11 33.14 14.73
N THR A 10 -1.14 31.95 15.31
CA THR A 10 0.00 31.03 15.47
C THR A 10 0.11 30.11 14.26
N PHE A 11 1.19 30.25 13.48
CA PHE A 11 1.52 29.28 12.43
C PHE A 11 2.02 27.97 13.05
N LEU A 12 1.48 26.84 12.59
CA LEU A 12 1.95 25.51 12.92
C LEU A 12 3.34 25.28 12.31
N SER A 13 4.37 25.19 13.15
CA SER A 13 5.73 24.84 12.74
C SER A 13 5.90 23.32 12.73
N SER A 14 6.17 22.74 11.56
CA SER A 14 6.39 21.30 11.40
C SER A 14 7.68 20.82 12.09
N PRO A 15 7.63 19.83 12.99
CA PRO A 15 8.80 19.32 13.68
C PRO A 15 9.39 18.10 12.96
N ASN A 16 9.99 18.28 11.77
CA ASN A 16 10.97 17.34 11.21
C ASN A 16 11.76 17.99 10.06
N ALA A 17 13.09 17.94 10.15
CA ALA A 17 13.98 18.44 9.10
C ALA A 17 14.15 17.40 7.98
N ILE A 18 13.98 17.83 6.73
CA ILE A 18 14.22 16.99 5.55
C ILE A 18 15.73 16.72 5.43
N PRO A 19 16.20 15.46 5.37
CA PRO A 19 17.62 15.16 5.17
C PRO A 19 18.07 15.57 3.75
N PRO A 20 19.30 16.11 3.58
CA PRO A 20 19.77 16.55 2.28
C PRO A 20 20.03 15.37 1.33
N ARG A 21 19.64 15.52 0.05
CA ARG A 21 19.96 14.56 -1.02
C ARG A 21 21.48 14.53 -1.25
N THR A 22 22.10 13.37 -1.09
CA THR A 22 23.51 13.16 -1.46
C THR A 22 23.61 12.77 -2.94
N SER A 23 24.10 13.69 -3.79
CA SER A 23 24.55 13.34 -5.14
C SER A 23 26.01 12.89 -5.12
N SER A 24 26.32 11.77 -5.77
CA SER A 24 27.63 11.14 -5.77
C SER A 24 28.64 11.83 -6.69
N THR A 25 29.45 12.75 -6.16
CA THR A 25 30.75 13.17 -6.72
C THR A 25 31.69 13.53 -5.60
N GLY A 26 32.69 12.68 -5.33
CA GLY A 26 33.71 12.94 -4.31
C GLY A 26 34.91 13.67 -4.88
N GLN A 27 35.32 14.77 -4.23
CA GLN A 27 36.71 15.25 -4.18
C GLN A 27 36.87 16.18 -2.96
N HIS A 28 37.92 15.94 -2.15
CA HIS A 28 38.23 16.74 -0.97
C HIS A 28 39.03 18.00 -1.31
N THR A 29 38.66 19.15 -0.74
CA THR A 29 39.60 20.17 -0.24
C THR A 29 38.96 21.00 0.89
N THR A 30 39.79 21.65 1.71
CA THR A 30 39.44 22.26 3.01
C THR A 30 39.35 23.79 2.96
N SER A 31 38.41 24.42 3.68
CA SER A 31 38.59 25.62 4.58
C SER A 31 37.28 26.40 4.84
N THR A 32 37.37 27.36 5.77
CA THR A 32 36.31 27.94 6.64
C THR A 32 35.54 29.16 6.06
N PRO A 33 34.48 29.69 6.73
CA PRO A 33 33.29 30.21 6.04
C PRO A 33 33.27 31.73 5.74
N SER A 34 32.34 32.12 4.86
CA SER A 34 31.99 33.50 4.52
C SER A 34 30.45 33.67 4.43
N LYS A 35 29.98 34.91 4.49
CA LYS A 35 28.63 35.32 4.90
C LYS A 35 27.53 35.09 3.85
N ALA A 36 26.30 35.07 4.35
CA ALA A 36 25.06 34.97 3.58
C ALA A 36 24.91 36.06 2.52
N SER A 37 24.34 35.67 1.38
CA SER A 37 23.69 36.56 0.41
C SER A 37 22.33 35.96 0.07
N MET A 38 21.26 36.75 0.20
CA MET A 38 19.90 36.32 -0.13
C MET A 38 19.74 36.31 -1.66
N MET A 39 19.18 35.25 -2.23
CA MET A 39 18.73 35.25 -3.63
C MET A 39 17.21 35.37 -3.68
N ASN A 40 16.74 36.41 -4.37
CA ASN A 40 15.33 36.56 -4.74
C ASN A 40 14.99 35.64 -5.93
N PRO A 41 13.70 35.30 -6.15
CA PRO A 41 13.29 34.53 -7.33
C PRO A 41 13.56 35.28 -8.64
N VAL A 42 13.98 34.55 -9.67
CA VAL A 42 14.09 35.07 -11.04
C VAL A 42 12.72 34.98 -11.71
N PRO A 43 12.19 36.05 -12.34
CA PRO A 43 10.90 35.98 -13.03
C PRO A 43 10.91 35.12 -14.29
N GLU A 44 9.85 34.35 -14.51
CA GLU A 44 9.61 33.62 -15.76
C GLU A 44 9.15 34.58 -16.86
N GLY A 45 10.09 35.09 -17.67
CA GLY A 45 9.72 35.89 -18.83
C GLY A 45 10.88 36.63 -19.49
N ASP A 46 11.72 35.92 -20.25
CA ASP A 46 12.66 36.53 -21.23
C ASP A 46 13.22 35.49 -22.24
N TRP A 47 12.40 34.51 -22.67
CA TRP A 47 12.83 33.43 -23.58
C TRP A 47 12.48 33.64 -25.06
N ILE A 48 12.01 34.82 -25.46
CA ILE A 48 11.64 35.12 -26.86
C ILE A 48 12.07 36.54 -27.26
N SER A 49 13.28 36.69 -27.86
CA SER A 49 13.48 37.27 -29.21
C SER A 49 14.91 37.79 -29.50
N GLN A 50 15.19 37.96 -30.81
CA GLN A 50 16.25 38.78 -31.45
C GLN A 50 17.69 38.21 -31.63
N SER A 51 17.82 37.43 -32.72
CA SER A 51 18.68 37.71 -33.90
C SER A 51 20.15 38.16 -33.74
N SER A 52 21.03 37.26 -34.20
CA SER A 52 22.20 37.49 -35.09
C SER A 52 23.24 38.59 -34.77
N HIS A 53 24.50 38.16 -34.59
CA HIS A 53 25.63 38.72 -35.36
C HIS A 53 26.81 37.74 -35.48
N THR A 54 27.55 37.86 -36.57
CA THR A 54 28.67 36.99 -37.01
C THR A 54 30.04 37.54 -36.57
N ARG A 55 30.97 36.66 -36.15
CA ARG A 55 32.43 36.88 -36.29
C ARG A 55 33.28 35.62 -36.00
N SER A 56 34.38 35.50 -36.73
CA SER A 56 35.45 34.48 -36.60
C SER A 56 36.82 35.14 -36.87
N PRO A 57 37.98 34.44 -36.79
CA PRO A 57 38.29 33.15 -36.17
C PRO A 57 39.16 33.38 -34.89
N PRO A 58 40.50 33.11 -34.72
CA PRO A 58 41.56 32.49 -35.56
C PRO A 58 42.06 31.11 -35.04
N ASN A 59 43.20 30.63 -35.54
CA ASN A 59 43.85 29.34 -35.23
C ASN A 59 44.98 29.42 -34.19
N HIS A 60 45.32 28.30 -33.53
CA HIS A 60 46.71 27.97 -33.18
C HIS A 60 46.98 26.44 -33.18
N VAL A 61 48.20 26.04 -33.55
CA VAL A 61 48.66 24.66 -33.74
C VAL A 61 49.70 24.29 -32.68
N ALA A 62 49.65 23.06 -32.13
CA ALA A 62 50.73 22.48 -31.33
C ALA A 62 50.91 20.96 -31.58
N LYS A 63 52.14 20.48 -31.42
CA LYS A 63 52.66 19.21 -31.95
C LYS A 63 52.39 17.99 -31.03
N ARG A 64 52.29 16.80 -31.62
CA ARG A 64 52.21 15.50 -30.92
C ARG A 64 53.56 14.75 -31.04
N LEU A 65 54.12 14.30 -29.92
CA LEU A 65 55.31 13.45 -29.86
C LEU A 65 54.94 11.95 -29.90
N ARG A 66 55.85 11.11 -30.41
CA ARG A 66 55.72 9.65 -30.50
C ARG A 66 56.55 8.93 -29.41
N THR A 67 55.92 8.01 -28.71
CA THR A 67 56.46 6.80 -28.04
C THR A 67 55.27 5.83 -27.88
N SER A 68 55.38 4.51 -27.72
CA SER A 68 56.38 3.49 -28.09
C SER A 68 55.66 2.13 -28.02
N SER A 69 55.99 1.18 -28.88
CA SER A 69 55.34 -0.15 -28.93
C SER A 69 55.89 -1.15 -27.91
N LEU A 70 55.03 -2.03 -27.37
CA LEU A 70 55.16 -3.52 -27.36
C LEU A 70 54.03 -4.16 -26.48
N PRO A 71 53.76 -5.49 -26.53
CA PRO A 71 52.39 -6.03 -26.46
C PRO A 71 52.09 -6.87 -25.21
N SER A 72 50.80 -7.23 -25.01
CA SER A 72 50.43 -8.56 -24.48
C SER A 72 48.92 -8.92 -24.57
N THR A 73 48.71 -10.24 -24.65
CA THR A 73 47.50 -11.02 -24.23
C THR A 73 46.14 -10.72 -24.86
N SER A 74 45.83 -11.53 -25.88
CA SER A 74 44.52 -11.72 -26.50
C SER A 74 43.54 -12.51 -25.60
N LEU A 75 42.83 -11.82 -24.71
CA LEU A 75 41.73 -12.41 -23.90
C LEU A 75 40.38 -11.68 -24.03
N PHE A 76 40.27 -10.68 -24.90
CA PHE A 76 39.05 -9.88 -25.12
C PHE A 76 38.61 -9.84 -26.59
N SER A 77 38.54 -10.99 -27.25
CA SER A 77 38.12 -11.08 -28.67
C SER A 77 36.60 -11.20 -28.89
N ASN A 78 35.78 -10.89 -27.88
CA ASN A 78 34.32 -10.90 -27.99
C ASN A 78 33.64 -9.70 -27.30
N MET A 79 34.32 -8.56 -27.21
CA MET A 79 33.62 -7.28 -27.06
C MET A 79 33.12 -6.85 -28.44
N SER A 80 31.80 -6.94 -28.65
CA SER A 80 31.13 -6.20 -29.71
C SER A 80 31.59 -4.74 -29.69
N GLN A 81 31.77 -4.12 -30.86
CA GLN A 81 32.15 -2.71 -30.92
C GLN A 81 31.21 -1.87 -30.05
N PRO A 82 31.71 -0.89 -29.29
CA PRO A 82 30.82 0.03 -28.58
C PRO A 82 29.87 0.66 -29.62
N PRO A 83 28.56 0.72 -29.35
CA PRO A 83 27.61 1.21 -30.33
C PRO A 83 27.99 2.62 -30.79
N ASP A 84 27.79 2.89 -32.07
CA ASP A 84 28.06 4.20 -32.65
C ASP A 84 27.43 5.31 -31.80
N ARG A 85 28.18 6.41 -31.63
CA ARG A 85 27.70 7.53 -30.82
C ARG A 85 26.36 8.03 -31.40
N PRO A 86 25.28 8.07 -30.61
CA PRO A 86 23.98 8.49 -31.12
C PRO A 86 24.06 9.89 -31.73
N ASP A 87 23.67 10.02 -33.00
CA ASP A 87 23.69 11.31 -33.68
C ASP A 87 22.62 12.25 -33.07
N PRO A 88 22.99 13.41 -32.50
CA PRO A 88 22.03 14.38 -32.00
C PRO A 88 21.09 14.94 -33.09
N SER A 89 21.43 14.84 -34.37
CA SER A 89 20.58 15.29 -35.48
C SER A 89 19.21 14.60 -35.51
N ARG A 90 19.11 13.36 -34.99
CA ARG A 90 17.85 12.62 -34.90
C ARG A 90 16.77 13.40 -34.15
N PHE A 91 17.15 14.19 -33.13
CA PHE A 91 16.18 14.96 -32.33
C PHE A 91 15.52 16.11 -33.11
N ALA A 92 15.98 16.43 -34.32
CA ALA A 92 15.34 17.41 -35.21
C ALA A 92 14.28 16.78 -36.15
N TYR A 93 14.21 15.45 -36.24
CA TYR A 93 13.39 14.72 -37.23
C TYR A 93 12.59 13.54 -36.65
N ASP A 94 13.00 12.99 -35.50
CA ASP A 94 12.23 11.99 -34.75
C ASP A 94 10.87 12.60 -34.35
N ASP A 95 9.77 11.88 -34.63
CA ASP A 95 8.40 12.34 -34.31
C ASP A 95 8.04 12.23 -32.82
N PHE A 96 8.90 11.55 -32.04
CA PHE A 96 8.71 11.19 -30.63
C PHE A 96 7.34 10.56 -30.33
N ASN A 97 6.75 9.86 -31.30
CA ASN A 97 5.40 9.33 -31.19
C ASN A 97 5.36 8.04 -30.36
N PHE A 98 5.56 8.19 -29.05
CA PHE A 98 5.61 7.11 -28.07
C PHE A 98 4.22 6.64 -27.59
N ILE A 99 3.12 7.14 -28.16
CA ILE A 99 1.75 6.83 -27.72
C ILE A 99 0.86 6.59 -28.95
N GLY A 100 0.45 5.34 -29.20
CA GLY A 100 -0.59 5.00 -30.19
C GLY A 100 -0.16 4.22 -31.43
N GLY A 101 1.07 3.69 -31.50
CA GLY A 101 1.51 2.79 -32.57
C GLY A 101 1.94 1.42 -32.04
N GLN A 102 1.92 0.36 -32.86
CA GLN A 102 2.32 -1.01 -32.48
C GLN A 102 3.78 -1.19 -31.97
N LYS A 103 4.56 -0.11 -31.87
CA LYS A 103 5.93 -0.07 -31.30
C LYS A 103 6.04 0.72 -29.99
N SER A 104 4.97 1.31 -29.47
CA SER A 104 5.05 2.34 -28.40
C SER A 104 5.50 1.82 -27.04
N TRP A 105 5.09 0.60 -26.66
CA TRP A 105 5.49 -0.02 -25.40
C TRP A 105 5.75 -1.51 -25.61
N ALA A 106 6.87 -2.00 -25.07
CA ALA A 106 7.28 -3.40 -25.23
C ALA A 106 6.91 -4.18 -23.97
N ALA A 107 6.41 -5.41 -24.12
CA ALA A 107 6.01 -6.26 -22.99
C ALA A 107 7.15 -6.55 -21.99
N GLU A 108 8.42 -6.40 -22.40
CA GLU A 108 9.58 -6.45 -21.49
C GLU A 108 9.63 -5.26 -20.52
N LYS A 109 9.15 -4.07 -20.93
CA LYS A 109 9.02 -2.89 -20.06
C LYS A 109 7.89 -3.06 -19.07
N ASP A 110 6.76 -3.66 -19.47
CA ASP A 110 5.68 -4.04 -18.54
C ASP A 110 6.21 -4.95 -17.43
N LYS A 111 6.98 -5.99 -17.77
CA LYS A 111 7.60 -6.88 -16.76
C LYS A 111 8.48 -6.14 -15.76
N VAL A 112 9.20 -5.10 -16.20
CA VAL A 112 9.99 -4.25 -15.28
C VAL A 112 9.08 -3.44 -14.34
N VAL A 113 8.02 -2.83 -14.86
CA VAL A 113 7.06 -2.06 -14.04
C VAL A 113 6.25 -2.96 -13.10
N MET A 114 5.91 -4.17 -13.55
CA MET A 114 5.11 -5.16 -12.83
C MET A 114 5.93 -6.04 -11.87
N GLY A 115 7.27 -6.00 -11.92
CA GLY A 115 8.15 -6.87 -11.13
C GLY A 115 7.81 -6.99 -9.63
N PRO A 116 7.61 -5.87 -8.89
CA PRO A 116 7.18 -5.91 -7.49
C PRO A 116 5.81 -6.60 -7.28
N PHE A 117 4.85 -6.35 -8.18
CA PHE A 117 3.53 -6.98 -8.16
C PHE A 117 3.60 -8.47 -8.48
N GLU A 118 4.29 -8.86 -9.56
CA GLU A 118 4.46 -10.26 -9.94
C GLU A 118 5.16 -11.07 -8.84
N TYR A 119 6.16 -10.47 -8.18
CA TYR A 119 6.84 -11.06 -7.03
C TYR A 119 5.88 -11.40 -5.88
N LEU A 120 5.01 -10.47 -5.48
CA LEU A 120 4.06 -10.73 -4.38
C LEU A 120 2.87 -11.61 -4.83
N ASN A 121 2.41 -11.45 -6.07
CA ASN A 121 1.31 -12.22 -6.64
C ASN A 121 1.67 -13.70 -6.85
N GLY A 122 2.94 -14.01 -7.14
CA GLY A 122 3.44 -15.38 -7.25
C GLY A 122 3.53 -16.15 -5.92
N GLN A 123 3.39 -15.48 -4.78
CA GLN A 123 3.42 -16.10 -3.46
C GLN A 123 2.04 -16.64 -3.08
N LYS A 124 1.97 -17.85 -2.51
CA LYS A 124 0.71 -18.46 -2.05
C LYS A 124 0.05 -17.59 -0.96
N GLY A 125 -1.07 -16.94 -1.29
CA GLY A 125 -1.95 -16.29 -0.32
C GLY A 125 -3.02 -17.24 0.24
N LYS A 126 -3.72 -16.79 1.29
CA LYS A 126 -4.98 -17.41 1.70
C LYS A 126 -6.06 -17.07 0.66
N ASP A 127 -6.70 -18.09 0.07
CA ASP A 127 -7.74 -17.93 -0.96
C ASP A 127 -9.10 -17.48 -0.39
N PHE A 128 -9.07 -16.55 0.57
CA PHE A 128 -10.24 -16.05 1.29
C PHE A 128 -11.18 -15.25 0.37
N ARG A 129 -10.61 -14.52 -0.60
CA ARG A 129 -11.37 -13.61 -1.49
C ARG A 129 -12.22 -14.39 -2.50
N SER A 130 -11.67 -15.43 -3.12
CA SER A 130 -12.42 -16.29 -4.05
C SER A 130 -13.52 -17.05 -3.32
N GLN A 131 -13.25 -17.52 -2.09
CA GLN A 131 -14.28 -18.10 -1.21
C GLN A 131 -15.40 -17.09 -0.90
N LEU A 132 -15.06 -15.84 -0.57
CA LEU A 132 -16.05 -14.79 -0.27
C LEU A 132 -16.90 -14.44 -1.51
N ILE A 133 -16.27 -14.25 -2.67
CA ILE A 133 -16.95 -14.00 -3.95
C ILE A 133 -17.90 -15.17 -4.27
N GLY A 134 -17.43 -16.42 -4.19
CA GLY A 134 -18.25 -17.60 -4.42
C GLY A 134 -19.44 -17.71 -3.45
N ALA A 135 -19.22 -17.39 -2.17
CA ALA A 135 -20.27 -17.43 -1.15
C ALA A 135 -21.36 -16.37 -1.36
N PHE A 136 -21.01 -15.14 -1.75
CA PHE A 136 -21.99 -14.12 -2.09
C PHE A 136 -22.65 -14.36 -3.46
N ASN A 137 -21.97 -15.01 -4.41
CA ASN A 137 -22.54 -15.29 -5.73
C ASN A 137 -23.71 -16.28 -5.69
N ALA A 138 -23.80 -17.10 -4.63
CA ALA A 138 -24.94 -17.98 -4.39
C ALA A 138 -26.27 -17.21 -4.24
N TRP A 139 -26.21 -15.94 -3.79
CA TRP A 139 -27.37 -15.03 -3.75
C TRP A 139 -27.42 -14.06 -4.93
N LEU A 140 -26.26 -13.58 -5.40
CA LEU A 140 -26.20 -12.50 -6.39
C LEU A 140 -26.31 -12.97 -7.85
N GLU A 141 -26.14 -14.27 -8.15
CA GLU A 141 -26.38 -14.86 -9.49
C GLU A 141 -25.71 -14.03 -10.62
N VAL A 142 -24.47 -13.60 -10.37
CA VAL A 142 -23.68 -12.77 -11.29
C VAL A 142 -23.18 -13.63 -12.45
N PRO A 143 -23.16 -13.10 -13.69
CA PRO A 143 -22.69 -13.84 -14.85
C PRO A 143 -21.23 -14.30 -14.70
N PRO A 144 -20.86 -15.51 -15.16
CA PRO A 144 -19.49 -16.00 -15.07
C PRO A 144 -18.46 -15.03 -15.66
N GLU A 145 -18.77 -14.42 -16.81
CA GLU A 145 -17.93 -13.43 -17.48
C GLU A 145 -17.64 -12.20 -16.59
N SER A 146 -18.64 -11.72 -15.86
CA SER A 146 -18.49 -10.59 -14.93
C SER A 146 -17.76 -11.01 -13.64
N ILE A 147 -17.98 -12.24 -13.15
CA ILE A 147 -17.28 -12.78 -11.98
C ILE A 147 -15.78 -12.92 -12.22
N GLU A 148 -15.34 -13.37 -13.39
CA GLU A 148 -13.92 -13.47 -13.73
C GLU A 148 -13.24 -12.10 -13.67
N VAL A 149 -13.86 -11.09 -14.29
CA VAL A 149 -13.38 -9.70 -14.26
C VAL A 149 -13.34 -9.14 -12.83
N ILE A 150 -14.43 -9.28 -12.06
CA ILE A 150 -14.50 -8.78 -10.67
C ILE A 150 -13.44 -9.46 -9.79
N THR A 151 -13.27 -10.78 -9.92
CA THR A 151 -12.28 -11.55 -9.14
C THR A 151 -10.86 -11.08 -9.46
N LYS A 152 -10.56 -10.85 -10.74
CA LYS A 152 -9.27 -10.33 -11.19
C LYS A 152 -9.01 -8.91 -10.66
N VAL A 153 -9.98 -8.00 -10.78
CA VAL A 153 -9.90 -6.62 -10.28
C VAL A 153 -9.64 -6.59 -8.77
N VAL A 154 -10.42 -7.35 -7.98
CA VAL A 154 -10.25 -7.43 -6.52
C VAL A 154 -8.90 -8.05 -6.14
N GLY A 155 -8.42 -9.04 -6.89
CA GLY A 155 -7.08 -9.63 -6.70
C GLY A 155 -5.95 -8.65 -6.98
N MET A 156 -6.03 -7.91 -8.09
CA MET A 156 -5.05 -6.87 -8.46
C MET A 156 -4.98 -5.76 -7.41
N LEU A 157 -6.13 -5.21 -7.03
CA LEU A 157 -6.22 -4.16 -6.00
C LEU A 157 -5.71 -4.64 -4.65
N HIS A 158 -6.01 -5.88 -4.25
CA HIS A 158 -5.50 -6.44 -3.00
C HIS A 158 -3.97 -6.52 -2.99
N THR A 159 -3.37 -7.12 -4.02
CA THR A 159 -1.91 -7.29 -4.05
C THR A 159 -1.22 -5.93 -4.17
N ALA A 160 -1.77 -4.99 -4.94
CA ALA A 160 -1.26 -3.62 -5.00
C ALA A 160 -1.37 -2.89 -3.65
N SER A 161 -2.49 -3.02 -2.92
CA SER A 161 -2.63 -2.40 -1.60
C SER A 161 -1.63 -2.97 -0.59
N LEU A 162 -1.35 -4.28 -0.63
CA LEU A 162 -0.31 -4.87 0.22
C LEU A 162 1.09 -4.31 -0.03
N LEU A 163 1.45 -4.00 -1.29
CA LEU A 163 2.74 -3.41 -1.64
C LEU A 163 2.90 -1.99 -1.07
N ILE A 164 1.81 -1.21 -1.03
CA ILE A 164 1.79 0.13 -0.42
C ILE A 164 1.83 0.02 1.11
N ASP A 165 0.97 -0.81 1.69
CA ASP A 165 0.89 -1.12 3.13
C ASP A 165 2.27 -1.56 3.68
N ASP A 166 2.96 -2.50 3.03
CA ASP A 166 4.32 -2.94 3.39
C ASP A 166 5.33 -1.77 3.43
N VAL A 167 5.19 -0.78 2.54
CA VAL A 167 6.07 0.40 2.46
C VAL A 167 5.70 1.44 3.51
N GLU A 168 4.41 1.69 3.71
CA GLU A 168 3.91 2.71 4.64
C GLU A 168 4.16 2.32 6.10
N ASP A 169 4.05 1.02 6.42
CA ASP A 169 4.28 0.46 7.76
C ASP A 169 5.74 0.02 8.00
N ASN A 170 6.58 0.01 6.97
CA ASN A 170 7.99 -0.45 7.01
C ASN A 170 8.12 -1.93 7.45
N SER A 171 7.13 -2.75 7.09
CA SER A 171 7.08 -4.18 7.37
C SER A 171 8.32 -4.90 6.83
N LEU A 172 8.79 -5.94 7.52
CA LEU A 172 10.02 -6.67 7.12
C LEU A 172 9.70 -7.92 6.30
N LEU A 173 8.58 -8.57 6.60
CA LEU A 173 8.18 -9.84 6.01
C LEU A 173 6.72 -9.83 5.56
N ARG A 174 6.46 -10.38 4.38
CA ARG A 174 5.12 -10.67 3.90
C ARG A 174 5.04 -12.16 3.55
N ARG A 175 4.10 -12.89 4.16
CA ARG A 175 3.92 -14.35 3.96
C ARG A 175 5.21 -15.18 4.22
N GLY A 176 6.02 -14.76 5.20
CA GLY A 176 7.28 -15.40 5.55
C GLY A 176 8.44 -15.16 4.57
N LEU A 177 8.28 -14.24 3.62
CA LEU A 177 9.27 -13.84 2.62
C LEU A 177 9.58 -12.34 2.73
N PRO A 178 10.74 -11.86 2.23
CA PRO A 178 11.06 -10.43 2.24
C PRO A 178 10.00 -9.59 1.52
N VAL A 179 9.66 -8.44 2.07
CA VAL A 179 8.77 -7.46 1.41
C VAL A 179 9.33 -6.98 0.08
N ALA A 180 8.46 -6.69 -0.90
CA ALA A 180 8.88 -6.29 -2.25
C ALA A 180 9.81 -5.06 -2.24
N HIS A 181 9.57 -4.10 -1.36
CA HIS A 181 10.38 -2.87 -1.29
C HIS A 181 11.83 -3.11 -0.81
N SER A 182 12.11 -4.23 -0.14
CA SER A 182 13.47 -4.66 0.21
C SER A 182 14.27 -5.20 -0.98
N LEU A 183 13.57 -5.70 -2.02
CA LEU A 183 14.17 -6.30 -3.21
C LEU A 183 14.23 -5.34 -4.41
N PHE A 184 13.14 -4.61 -4.66
CA PHE A 184 13.00 -3.69 -5.79
C PHE A 184 13.22 -2.22 -5.40
N GLY A 185 13.29 -1.92 -4.11
CA GLY A 185 13.33 -0.57 -3.57
C GLY A 185 11.95 0.06 -3.44
N VAL A 186 11.82 0.99 -2.50
CA VAL A 186 10.59 1.76 -2.23
C VAL A 186 10.03 2.45 -3.48
N PRO A 187 10.82 3.19 -4.31
CA PRO A 187 10.25 3.92 -5.44
C PRO A 187 9.63 3.03 -6.52
N GLN A 188 10.25 1.88 -6.83
CA GLN A 188 9.69 0.93 -7.80
C GLN A 188 8.44 0.24 -7.27
N THR A 189 8.42 -0.09 -5.97
CA THR A 189 7.28 -0.75 -5.32
C THR A 189 6.04 0.14 -5.31
N ILE A 190 6.19 1.42 -4.92
CA ILE A 190 5.10 2.41 -4.98
C ILE A 190 4.61 2.60 -6.43
N ASN A 191 5.54 2.75 -7.39
CA ASN A 191 5.17 2.94 -8.79
C ASN A 191 4.42 1.72 -9.36
N SER A 192 4.88 0.51 -9.06
CA SER A 192 4.26 -0.75 -9.50
C SER A 192 2.83 -0.89 -8.97
N ALA A 193 2.63 -0.66 -7.67
CA ALA A 193 1.32 -0.72 -7.03
C ALA A 193 0.34 0.32 -7.61
N ASN A 194 0.77 1.58 -7.75
CA ASN A 194 -0.05 2.64 -8.32
C ASN A 194 -0.39 2.38 -9.78
N TYR A 195 0.54 1.85 -10.58
CA TYR A 195 0.28 1.41 -11.95
C TYR A 195 -0.80 0.31 -11.99
N VAL A 196 -0.71 -0.69 -11.11
CA VAL A 196 -1.69 -1.78 -11.02
C VAL A 196 -3.09 -1.30 -10.61
N TYR A 197 -3.23 -0.24 -9.80
CA TYR A 197 -4.53 0.37 -9.54
C TYR A 197 -5.22 0.84 -10.83
N PHE A 198 -4.46 1.42 -11.78
CA PHE A 198 -5.01 1.83 -13.08
C PHE A 198 -5.23 0.65 -14.03
N CYS A 199 -4.37 -0.38 -14.02
CA CYS A 199 -4.64 -1.62 -14.75
C CYS A 199 -5.90 -2.34 -14.25
N ALA A 200 -6.19 -2.27 -12.95
CA ALA A 200 -7.42 -2.81 -12.38
C ALA A 200 -8.65 -2.02 -12.83
N LEU A 201 -8.53 -0.70 -13.00
CA LEU A 201 -9.59 0.15 -13.58
C LEU A 201 -9.79 -0.12 -15.09
N GLU A 202 -8.73 -0.40 -15.84
CA GLU A 202 -8.82 -0.83 -17.25
C GLU A 202 -9.48 -2.21 -17.37
N GLU A 203 -9.11 -3.16 -16.51
CA GLU A 203 -9.75 -4.48 -16.45
C GLU A 203 -11.25 -4.36 -16.13
N LEU A 204 -11.61 -3.49 -15.17
CA LEU A 204 -12.99 -3.26 -14.75
C LEU A 204 -13.86 -2.66 -15.86
N GLN A 205 -13.31 -1.80 -16.73
CA GLN A 205 -14.04 -1.19 -17.84
C GLN A 205 -14.61 -2.22 -18.83
N LYS A 206 -14.07 -3.45 -18.87
CA LYS A 206 -14.59 -4.55 -19.70
C LYS A 206 -16.01 -4.97 -19.36
N LEU A 207 -16.49 -4.67 -18.15
CA LEU A 207 -17.90 -4.87 -17.77
C LEU A 207 -18.86 -3.94 -18.54
N ASN A 208 -18.36 -2.85 -19.14
CA ASN A 208 -19.15 -1.82 -19.82
C ASN A 208 -20.28 -1.19 -18.97
N ASN A 209 -20.17 -1.30 -17.64
CA ASN A 209 -21.14 -0.79 -16.68
C ASN A 209 -20.60 0.47 -15.97
N PRO A 210 -21.14 1.67 -16.22
CA PRO A 210 -20.62 2.91 -15.64
C PRO A 210 -20.77 2.97 -14.11
N LYS A 211 -21.72 2.22 -13.52
CA LYS A 211 -21.85 2.14 -12.05
C LYS A 211 -20.62 1.52 -11.40
N CYS A 212 -20.00 0.55 -12.06
CA CYS A 212 -18.78 -0.09 -11.57
C CYS A 212 -17.62 0.90 -11.43
N ILE A 213 -17.53 1.90 -12.32
CA ILE A 213 -16.50 2.94 -12.26
C ILE A 213 -16.72 3.88 -11.05
N SER A 214 -17.97 4.27 -10.77
CA SER A 214 -18.30 5.03 -9.56
C SER A 214 -18.01 4.23 -8.28
N ILE A 215 -18.44 2.96 -8.24
CA ILE A 215 -18.19 2.04 -7.13
C ILE A 215 -16.69 1.86 -6.87
N PHE A 216 -15.88 1.75 -7.92
CA PHE A 216 -14.42 1.70 -7.83
C PHE A 216 -13.86 2.99 -7.22
N ALA A 217 -14.22 4.16 -7.76
CA ALA A 217 -13.73 5.43 -7.25
C ALA A 217 -14.10 5.66 -5.77
N ASP A 218 -15.36 5.38 -5.40
CA ASP A 218 -15.87 5.57 -4.04
C ASP A 218 -15.14 4.68 -3.02
N GLU A 219 -14.98 3.38 -3.30
CA GLU A 219 -14.33 2.48 -2.34
C GLU A 219 -12.80 2.60 -2.33
N LEU A 220 -12.16 3.00 -3.43
CA LEU A 220 -10.73 3.38 -3.40
C LEU A 220 -10.52 4.66 -2.57
N LEU A 221 -11.41 5.65 -2.66
CA LEU A 221 -11.38 6.82 -1.78
C LEU A 221 -11.59 6.44 -0.31
N ASN A 222 -12.51 5.52 -0.02
CA ASN A 222 -12.71 5.01 1.34
C ASN A 222 -11.47 4.28 1.87
N LEU A 223 -10.84 3.42 1.06
CA LEU A 223 -9.60 2.73 1.43
C LEU A 223 -8.51 3.74 1.86
N HIS A 224 -8.28 4.79 1.07
CA HIS A 224 -7.30 5.82 1.38
C HIS A 224 -7.70 6.71 2.56
N ARG A 225 -8.99 6.96 2.81
CA ARG A 225 -9.48 7.66 4.02
C ARG A 225 -9.16 6.84 5.28
N GLY A 226 -9.44 5.54 5.25
CA GLY A 226 -9.12 4.62 6.35
C GLY A 226 -7.63 4.56 6.61
N GLN A 227 -6.83 4.29 5.57
CA GLN A 227 -5.37 4.28 5.67
C GLN A 227 -4.81 5.59 6.20
N GLY A 228 -5.28 6.74 5.70
CA GLY A 228 -4.84 8.05 6.15
C GLY A 228 -5.09 8.31 7.65
N MET A 229 -6.18 7.81 8.22
CA MET A 229 -6.45 7.92 9.66
C MET A 229 -5.59 6.98 10.50
N ASP A 230 -5.38 5.74 10.05
CA ASP A 230 -4.48 4.75 10.69
C ASP A 230 -3.05 5.33 10.80
N LEU A 231 -2.52 5.83 9.68
CA LEU A 231 -1.22 6.52 9.62
C LEU A 231 -1.19 7.79 10.48
N PHE A 232 -2.24 8.62 10.45
CA PHE A 232 -2.31 9.85 11.24
C PHE A 232 -2.23 9.57 12.75
N TRP A 233 -2.97 8.59 13.25
CA TRP A 233 -2.93 8.20 14.67
C TRP A 233 -1.55 7.67 15.05
N ARG A 234 -1.00 6.75 14.25
CA ARG A 234 0.33 6.15 14.41
C ARG A 234 1.48 7.18 14.42
N ASP A 235 1.39 8.20 13.56
CA ASP A 235 2.46 9.20 13.38
C ASP A 235 2.31 10.41 14.33
N THR A 236 1.09 10.73 14.79
CA THR A 236 0.86 11.74 15.84
C THR A 236 0.87 11.17 17.26
N LEU A 237 0.91 9.83 17.41
CA LEU A 237 0.75 9.10 18.66
C LEU A 237 -0.60 9.38 19.37
N THR A 238 -1.66 9.62 18.58
CA THR A 238 -3.01 9.90 19.08
C THR A 238 -3.81 8.60 19.14
N CYS A 239 -4.11 8.09 20.34
CA CYS A 239 -4.93 6.88 20.48
C CYS A 239 -6.41 7.15 20.12
N PRO A 240 -6.96 6.55 19.05
CA PRO A 240 -8.38 6.73 18.70
C PRO A 240 -9.30 6.11 19.74
N THR A 241 -10.57 6.51 19.74
CA THR A 241 -11.67 5.77 20.38
C THR A 241 -11.99 4.48 19.63
N GLU A 242 -12.76 3.59 20.25
CA GLU A 242 -13.20 2.37 19.58
C GLU A 242 -14.09 2.68 18.37
N ASP A 243 -15.03 3.62 18.48
CA ASP A 243 -15.91 4.04 17.38
C ASP A 243 -15.11 4.61 16.19
N GLU A 244 -14.10 5.45 16.45
CA GLU A 244 -13.19 5.96 15.40
C GLU A 244 -12.42 4.82 14.73
N TYR A 245 -11.90 3.86 15.50
CA TYR A 245 -11.23 2.67 14.93
C TYR A 245 -12.22 1.85 14.07
N LEU A 246 -13.45 1.63 14.51
CA LEU A 246 -14.47 0.90 13.74
C LEU A 246 -14.81 1.63 12.42
N GLU A 247 -14.87 2.97 12.43
CA GLU A 247 -15.02 3.76 11.20
C GLU A 247 -13.79 3.61 10.27
N MET A 248 -12.57 3.69 10.82
CA MET A 248 -11.33 3.52 10.05
C MET A 248 -11.27 2.15 9.40
N VAL A 249 -11.53 1.06 10.15
CA VAL A 249 -11.54 -0.31 9.61
C VAL A 249 -12.65 -0.50 8.59
N GLY A 250 -13.82 0.10 8.84
CA GLY A 250 -14.91 0.15 7.86
C GLY A 250 -14.44 0.76 6.54
N ASN A 251 -13.61 1.79 6.58
CA ASN A 251 -13.04 2.45 5.40
C ASN A 251 -11.88 1.66 4.75
N LYS A 252 -10.83 1.29 5.51
CA LYS A 252 -9.62 0.56 5.06
C LYS A 252 -9.94 -0.85 4.59
N THR A 253 -10.16 -1.78 5.51
CA THR A 253 -10.33 -3.22 5.24
C THR A 253 -11.73 -3.54 4.72
N GLY A 254 -12.76 -2.86 5.25
CA GLY A 254 -14.12 -2.96 4.75
C GLY A 254 -14.30 -2.44 3.31
N GLY A 255 -13.50 -1.45 2.89
CA GLY A 255 -13.57 -0.86 1.54
C GLY A 255 -13.32 -1.86 0.42
N LEU A 256 -12.24 -2.65 0.52
CA LEU A 256 -11.90 -3.62 -0.52
C LEU A 256 -12.88 -4.80 -0.58
N PHE A 257 -13.43 -5.23 0.56
CA PHE A 257 -14.49 -6.25 0.58
C PHE A 257 -15.82 -5.70 0.02
N ARG A 258 -16.23 -4.49 0.43
CA ARG A 258 -17.40 -3.80 -0.15
C ARG A 258 -17.26 -3.60 -1.65
N LEU A 259 -16.08 -3.25 -2.14
CA LEU A 259 -15.84 -3.07 -3.57
C LEU A 259 -16.25 -4.31 -4.36
N GLY A 260 -15.71 -5.48 -4.02
CA GLY A 260 -16.05 -6.74 -4.69
C GLY A 260 -17.55 -7.02 -4.66
N ILE A 261 -18.19 -6.88 -3.49
CA ILE A 261 -19.62 -7.16 -3.32
C ILE A 261 -20.53 -6.14 -4.02
N LYS A 262 -20.18 -4.85 -4.02
CA LYS A 262 -20.92 -3.80 -4.75
C LYS A 262 -20.80 -3.97 -6.26
N LEU A 263 -19.63 -4.35 -6.77
CA LEU A 263 -19.45 -4.70 -8.17
C LEU A 263 -20.32 -5.91 -8.55
N MET A 264 -20.35 -6.95 -7.71
CA MET A 264 -21.26 -8.09 -7.89
C MET A 264 -22.73 -7.68 -7.85
N GLN A 265 -23.15 -6.80 -6.94
CA GLN A 265 -24.52 -6.27 -6.90
C GLN A 265 -24.86 -5.46 -8.17
N ALA A 266 -23.90 -4.74 -8.74
CA ALA A 266 -24.09 -3.95 -9.97
C ALA A 266 -24.22 -4.82 -11.25
N GLU A 267 -23.64 -6.02 -11.24
CA GLU A 267 -23.66 -7.02 -12.32
C GLU A 267 -24.67 -8.17 -12.10
N SER A 268 -25.37 -8.15 -10.96
CA SER A 268 -26.30 -9.21 -10.54
C SER A 268 -27.47 -9.39 -11.52
N ARG A 269 -27.80 -10.65 -11.83
CA ARG A 269 -29.02 -11.01 -12.58
C ARG A 269 -30.11 -11.61 -11.66
N ALA A 270 -29.93 -11.57 -10.33
CA ALA A 270 -30.89 -12.11 -9.37
C ALA A 270 -32.26 -11.41 -9.48
N ALA A 271 -33.34 -12.17 -9.33
CA ALA A 271 -34.71 -11.68 -9.55
C ALA A 271 -35.19 -10.60 -8.56
N ARG A 272 -34.44 -10.37 -7.46
CA ARG A 272 -34.69 -9.30 -6.48
C ARG A 272 -33.34 -8.70 -6.06
N PRO A 273 -33.26 -7.38 -5.83
CA PRO A 273 -32.07 -6.77 -5.21
C PRO A 273 -31.77 -7.39 -3.85
N VAL A 274 -30.51 -7.76 -3.63
CA VAL A 274 -30.03 -8.34 -2.37
C VAL A 274 -29.12 -7.33 -1.67
N GLU A 275 -29.47 -6.91 -0.46
CA GLU A 275 -28.72 -5.91 0.31
C GLU A 275 -27.56 -6.54 1.09
N CYS A 276 -26.42 -6.70 0.43
CA CYS A 276 -25.24 -7.37 0.99
C CYS A 276 -24.32 -6.45 1.82
N VAL A 277 -24.44 -5.11 1.69
CA VAL A 277 -23.51 -4.14 2.27
C VAL A 277 -23.39 -4.23 3.81
N PRO A 278 -24.49 -4.37 4.59
CA PRO A 278 -24.39 -4.51 6.05
C PRO A 278 -23.63 -5.76 6.49
N LEU A 279 -23.83 -6.90 5.79
CA LEU A 279 -23.16 -8.15 6.09
C LEU A 279 -21.65 -8.08 5.77
N VAL A 280 -21.27 -7.57 4.60
CA VAL A 280 -19.84 -7.48 4.24
C VAL A 280 -19.10 -6.47 5.14
N ASN A 281 -19.75 -5.44 5.66
CA ASN A 281 -19.17 -4.56 6.67
C ASN A 281 -18.89 -5.31 7.99
N LEU A 282 -19.82 -6.14 8.48
CA LEU A 282 -19.60 -6.97 9.67
C LEU A 282 -18.47 -7.99 9.46
N ILE A 283 -18.36 -8.59 8.28
CA ILE A 283 -17.25 -9.48 7.90
C ILE A 283 -15.93 -8.70 7.89
N GLY A 284 -15.89 -7.50 7.30
CA GLY A 284 -14.69 -6.67 7.24
C GLY A 284 -14.17 -6.24 8.63
N LEU A 285 -15.07 -5.80 9.51
CA LEU A 285 -14.74 -5.49 10.91
C LEU A 285 -14.20 -6.72 11.66
N SER A 286 -14.91 -7.85 11.56
CA SER A 286 -14.51 -9.10 12.21
C SER A 286 -13.17 -9.62 11.68
N PHE A 287 -12.87 -9.41 10.39
CA PHE A 287 -11.62 -9.80 9.77
C PHE A 287 -10.44 -9.00 10.32
N GLN A 288 -10.56 -7.67 10.42
CA GLN A 288 -9.46 -6.83 10.91
C GLN A 288 -9.22 -7.02 12.41
N ILE A 289 -10.28 -7.02 13.23
CA ILE A 289 -10.14 -7.22 14.69
C ILE A 289 -9.51 -8.60 14.97
N ARG A 290 -9.79 -9.61 14.13
CA ARG A 290 -9.10 -10.90 14.20
C ARG A 290 -7.62 -10.81 13.76
N ASP A 291 -7.28 -10.09 12.68
CA ASP A 291 -5.88 -9.96 12.24
C ASP A 291 -5.04 -9.25 13.33
N ASP A 292 -5.56 -8.18 13.90
CA ASP A 292 -5.01 -7.43 15.03
C ASP A 292 -4.78 -8.32 16.27
N TYR A 293 -5.77 -9.15 16.65
CA TYR A 293 -5.60 -10.13 17.73
C TYR A 293 -4.48 -11.13 17.42
N GLN A 294 -4.46 -11.67 16.21
CA GLN A 294 -3.53 -12.72 15.80
C GLN A 294 -2.10 -12.21 15.65
N ASN A 295 -1.90 -10.95 15.22
CA ASN A 295 -0.59 -10.29 15.18
C ASN A 295 0.13 -10.36 16.54
N LEU A 296 -0.62 -10.15 17.62
CA LEU A 296 -0.09 -10.07 18.98
C LEU A 296 -0.07 -11.40 19.75
N HIS A 297 -0.92 -12.37 19.37
CA HIS A 297 -1.13 -13.60 20.15
C HIS A 297 -0.71 -14.89 19.41
N SER A 298 -0.52 -14.89 18.09
CA SER A 298 -0.29 -16.12 17.32
C SER A 298 1.18 -16.37 16.99
N THR A 299 1.67 -17.56 17.38
CA THR A 299 3.00 -18.07 17.00
C THR A 299 3.15 -18.15 15.47
N GLU A 300 2.09 -18.57 14.78
CA GLU A 300 2.08 -18.70 13.33
C GLU A 300 2.17 -17.34 12.62
N TYR A 301 1.49 -16.31 13.14
CA TYR A 301 1.69 -14.94 12.65
C TYR A 301 3.12 -14.46 12.92
N SER A 302 3.67 -14.80 14.10
CA SER A 302 5.05 -14.46 14.47
C SER A 302 6.09 -15.05 13.49
N GLU A 303 5.82 -16.22 12.90
CA GLU A 303 6.67 -16.84 11.86
C GLU A 303 6.51 -16.23 10.45
N ASN A 304 5.36 -15.62 10.16
CA ASN A 304 4.99 -15.11 8.82
C ASN A 304 5.18 -13.59 8.63
N LYS A 305 5.07 -12.84 9.72
CA LYS A 305 5.18 -11.37 9.80
C LYS A 305 6.33 -10.94 10.73
N GLY A 306 6.51 -11.67 11.83
CA GLY A 306 7.39 -11.30 12.94
C GLY A 306 6.58 -11.19 14.23
N LEU A 307 7.22 -11.40 15.39
CA LEU A 307 6.55 -11.30 16.69
C LEU A 307 5.94 -9.90 16.87
N ALA A 308 4.63 -9.80 17.05
CA ALA A 308 3.90 -8.55 17.32
C ALA A 308 4.36 -7.37 16.43
N GLU A 309 4.24 -7.54 15.11
CA GLU A 309 4.61 -6.54 14.11
C GLU A 309 3.85 -5.20 14.34
N ASP A 310 2.57 -5.24 14.76
CA ASP A 310 1.79 -4.04 15.10
C ASP A 310 2.53 -3.12 16.11
N LEU A 311 3.32 -3.69 17.04
CA LEU A 311 4.11 -2.93 18.02
C LEU A 311 5.40 -2.33 17.43
N THR A 312 5.95 -2.94 16.38
CA THR A 312 7.06 -2.37 15.59
C THR A 312 6.56 -1.27 14.67
N GLU A 313 5.38 -1.43 14.07
CA GLU A 313 4.71 -0.40 13.27
C GLU A 313 4.32 0.81 14.15
N GLY A 314 4.07 0.57 15.45
CA GLY A 314 3.55 1.56 16.39
C GLY A 314 2.04 1.80 16.23
N LYS A 315 1.34 0.79 15.69
CA LYS A 315 -0.05 0.82 15.25
C LYS A 315 -1.02 0.76 16.43
N PHE A 316 -2.13 1.49 16.32
CA PHE A 316 -3.23 1.44 17.28
C PHE A 316 -4.22 0.34 16.88
N SER A 317 -3.83 -0.93 17.04
CA SER A 317 -4.72 -2.07 16.82
C SER A 317 -5.79 -2.21 17.92
N PHE A 318 -6.88 -2.94 17.65
CA PHE A 318 -8.03 -3.04 18.55
C PHE A 318 -7.68 -3.38 20.04
N PRO A 319 -6.94 -4.46 20.35
CA PRO A 319 -6.53 -4.75 21.74
C PRO A 319 -5.58 -3.70 22.33
N VAL A 320 -4.75 -3.04 21.50
CA VAL A 320 -3.85 -1.96 21.93
C VAL A 320 -4.65 -0.72 22.37
N ILE A 321 -5.67 -0.34 21.59
CA ILE A 321 -6.58 0.78 21.92
C ILE A 321 -7.29 0.50 23.24
N HIS A 322 -7.90 -0.68 23.39
CA HIS A 322 -8.56 -1.07 24.63
C HIS A 322 -7.59 -0.99 25.82
N SER A 323 -6.39 -1.55 25.71
CA SER A 323 -5.39 -1.56 26.78
C SER A 323 -4.90 -0.16 27.19
N ILE A 324 -4.72 0.76 26.23
CA ILE A 324 -4.36 2.16 26.51
C ILE A 324 -5.52 2.91 27.18
N ARG A 325 -6.77 2.64 26.75
CA ARG A 325 -7.96 3.32 27.29
C ARG A 325 -8.46 2.76 28.61
N HIS A 326 -8.07 1.54 28.97
CA HIS A 326 -8.39 0.92 30.26
C HIS A 326 -7.77 1.70 31.44
N ASP A 327 -6.51 2.15 31.30
CA ASP A 327 -5.88 3.09 32.23
C ASP A 327 -5.11 4.18 31.46
N PRO A 328 -5.77 5.31 31.13
CA PRO A 328 -5.13 6.42 30.41
C PRO A 328 -4.00 7.11 31.19
N THR A 329 -3.82 6.82 32.49
CA THR A 329 -2.71 7.37 33.28
C THR A 329 -1.43 6.54 33.13
N ASN A 330 -1.55 5.29 32.71
CA ASN A 330 -0.40 4.41 32.50
C ASN A 330 0.19 4.57 31.09
N LEU A 331 1.25 5.36 31.01
CA LEU A 331 1.92 5.69 29.75
C LEU A 331 2.84 4.57 29.21
N GLN A 332 2.88 3.37 29.79
CA GLN A 332 3.82 2.32 29.37
C GLN A 332 3.58 1.87 27.92
N LEU A 333 2.36 1.42 27.59
CA LEU A 333 2.07 0.86 26.27
C LEU A 333 2.19 1.90 25.14
N ILE A 334 1.69 3.13 25.37
CA ILE A 334 1.82 4.22 24.39
C ILE A 334 3.28 4.65 24.17
N ASN A 335 4.14 4.60 25.20
CA ASN A 335 5.58 4.84 25.03
C ASN A 335 6.30 3.68 24.32
N ILE A 336 5.78 2.45 24.39
CA ILE A 336 6.31 1.31 23.61
C ILE A 336 5.95 1.47 22.13
N LEU A 337 4.71 1.81 21.79
CA LEU A 337 4.31 2.11 20.39
C LEU A 337 5.17 3.23 19.79
N LYS A 338 5.41 4.31 20.56
CA LYS A 338 6.26 5.43 20.16
C LYS A 338 7.69 5.01 19.76
N GLN A 339 8.22 3.95 20.39
CA GLN A 339 9.57 3.46 20.11
C GLN A 339 9.67 2.66 18.81
N ARG A 340 8.55 2.16 18.27
CA ARG A 340 8.53 1.29 17.07
C ARG A 340 9.56 0.15 17.16
N THR A 341 9.56 -0.49 18.33
CA THR A 341 10.68 -1.33 18.76
C THR A 341 10.76 -2.65 18.00
N GLY A 342 11.99 -3.07 17.66
CA GLY A 342 12.30 -4.42 17.21
C GLY A 342 12.57 -5.40 18.35
N ASP A 343 12.70 -4.91 19.58
CA ASP A 343 13.10 -5.70 20.76
C ASP A 343 11.98 -6.67 21.21
N GLU A 344 12.28 -7.97 21.18
CA GLU A 344 11.33 -9.00 21.59
C GLU A 344 10.98 -8.98 23.08
N GLU A 345 11.89 -8.56 23.97
CA GLU A 345 11.60 -8.49 25.40
C GLU A 345 10.59 -7.37 25.68
N VAL A 346 10.75 -6.22 25.03
CA VAL A 346 9.80 -5.10 25.11
C VAL A 346 8.44 -5.47 24.52
N LYS A 347 8.42 -6.23 23.41
CA LYS A 347 7.17 -6.77 22.83
C LYS A 347 6.47 -7.74 23.77
N ARG A 348 7.20 -8.70 24.35
CA ARG A 348 6.67 -9.68 25.33
C ARG A 348 6.15 -8.98 26.59
N TYR A 349 6.81 -7.91 27.03
CA TYR A 349 6.32 -7.04 28.11
C TYR A 349 4.98 -6.39 27.75
N ALA A 350 4.88 -5.76 26.57
CA ALA A 350 3.64 -5.15 26.09
C ALA A 350 2.48 -6.15 25.96
N ILE A 351 2.73 -7.34 25.42
CA ILE A 351 1.73 -8.42 25.34
C ILE A 351 1.24 -8.80 26.74
N LYS A 352 2.15 -9.02 27.70
CA LYS A 352 1.79 -9.34 29.09
C LYS A 352 1.00 -8.21 29.76
N TYR A 353 1.31 -6.95 29.44
CA TYR A 353 0.53 -5.81 29.92
C TYR A 353 -0.90 -5.78 29.35
N MET A 354 -1.06 -6.04 28.04
CA MET A 354 -2.39 -6.12 27.39
C MET A 354 -3.24 -7.30 27.90
N ASP A 355 -2.61 -8.39 28.31
CA ASP A 355 -3.27 -9.52 28.98
C ASP A 355 -3.77 -9.12 30.37
N ALA A 356 -2.93 -8.43 31.16
CA ALA A 356 -3.29 -7.93 32.49
C ALA A 356 -4.41 -6.87 32.49
N THR A 357 -4.59 -6.11 31.41
CA THR A 357 -5.74 -5.20 31.21
C THR A 357 -6.99 -5.90 30.66
N GLY A 358 -6.95 -7.23 30.45
CA GLY A 358 -8.06 -8.02 29.92
C GLY A 358 -8.33 -7.80 28.42
N SER A 359 -7.43 -7.16 27.69
CA SER A 359 -7.68 -6.67 26.32
C SER A 359 -7.87 -7.80 25.30
N PHE A 360 -7.18 -8.93 25.48
CA PHE A 360 -7.39 -10.12 24.64
C PHE A 360 -8.75 -10.79 24.89
N GLU A 361 -9.21 -10.84 26.14
CA GLU A 361 -10.53 -11.36 26.48
C GLU A 361 -11.63 -10.46 25.90
N TYR A 362 -11.53 -9.14 26.10
CA TYR A 362 -12.43 -8.17 25.50
C TYR A 362 -12.52 -8.31 23.97
N THR A 363 -11.37 -8.39 23.30
CA THR A 363 -11.30 -8.57 21.84
C THR A 363 -11.99 -9.86 21.38
N ARG A 364 -11.83 -10.98 22.12
CA ARG A 364 -12.53 -12.23 21.82
C ARG A 364 -14.05 -12.11 22.00
N GLN A 365 -14.51 -11.42 23.04
CA GLN A 365 -15.95 -11.19 23.27
C GLN A 365 -16.57 -10.33 22.17
N VAL A 366 -15.90 -9.25 21.76
CA VAL A 366 -16.33 -8.39 20.65
C VAL A 366 -16.41 -9.18 19.34
N LEU A 367 -15.42 -10.02 19.03
CA LEU A 367 -15.45 -10.89 17.85
C LEU A 367 -16.62 -11.87 17.86
N VAL A 368 -16.92 -12.52 19.00
CA VAL A 368 -18.09 -13.40 19.11
C VAL A 368 -19.38 -12.64 18.81
N ILE A 369 -19.56 -11.44 19.37
CA ILE A 369 -20.75 -10.60 19.13
C ILE A 369 -20.87 -10.19 17.66
N LEU A 370 -19.76 -9.78 17.01
CA LEU A 370 -19.76 -9.40 15.60
C LEU A 370 -20.03 -10.57 14.66
N LEU A 371 -19.47 -11.75 14.94
CA LEU A 371 -19.73 -12.96 14.16
C LEU A 371 -21.19 -13.40 14.28
N GLU A 372 -21.79 -13.39 15.47
CA GLU A 372 -23.22 -13.71 15.63
C GLU A 372 -24.14 -12.69 14.93
N ARG A 373 -23.79 -11.40 14.95
CA ARG A 373 -24.48 -10.39 14.13
C ARG A 373 -24.36 -10.68 12.63
N ALA A 374 -23.18 -11.11 12.16
CA ALA A 374 -22.97 -11.50 10.77
C ALA A 374 -23.76 -12.76 10.39
N ARG A 375 -23.83 -13.77 11.28
CA ARG A 375 -24.65 -14.98 11.06
C ARG A 375 -26.13 -14.63 10.94
N LYS A 376 -26.63 -13.75 11.81
CA LYS A 376 -28.02 -13.27 11.75
C LYS A 376 -28.31 -12.54 10.44
N ALA A 377 -27.47 -11.58 10.05
CA ALA A 377 -27.62 -10.88 8.77
C ALA A 377 -27.56 -11.84 7.56
N ALA A 378 -26.69 -12.84 7.60
CA ALA A 378 -26.60 -13.89 6.58
C ALA A 378 -27.82 -14.84 6.56
N ALA A 379 -28.54 -15.01 7.68
CA ALA A 379 -29.80 -15.76 7.71
C ALA A 379 -30.98 -14.92 7.19
N GLU A 380 -31.00 -13.62 7.49
CA GLU A 380 -32.00 -12.66 7.00
C GLU A 380 -31.92 -12.49 5.47
N ILE A 381 -30.71 -12.38 4.91
CA ILE A 381 -30.47 -12.34 3.46
C ILE A 381 -30.90 -13.65 2.77
N ASP A 382 -30.64 -14.80 3.40
CA ASP A 382 -30.89 -16.12 2.83
C ASP A 382 -32.37 -16.49 2.74
N GLY A 383 -33.23 -15.90 3.58
CA GLY A 383 -34.68 -16.16 3.58
C GLY A 383 -35.07 -17.62 3.88
N GLY A 384 -34.13 -18.47 4.29
CA GLY A 384 -34.32 -19.92 4.44
C GLY A 384 -34.03 -20.75 3.18
N GLU A 385 -33.46 -20.17 2.12
CA GLU A 385 -33.12 -20.86 0.87
C GLU A 385 -31.87 -21.78 0.96
N LEU A 386 -31.18 -21.79 2.11
CA LEU A 386 -30.00 -22.62 2.41
C LEU A 386 -28.78 -22.37 1.48
N ARG A 387 -28.70 -21.18 0.89
CA ARG A 387 -27.61 -20.74 0.02
C ARG A 387 -26.42 -20.18 0.81
N ASN A 388 -26.67 -19.70 2.04
CA ASN A 388 -25.68 -19.05 2.91
C ASN A 388 -24.56 -19.95 3.48
N LYS A 389 -24.52 -21.25 3.13
CA LYS A 389 -23.54 -22.22 3.65
C LYS A 389 -22.09 -21.76 3.47
N GLY A 390 -21.77 -21.13 2.33
CA GLY A 390 -20.44 -20.56 2.08
C GLY A 390 -20.09 -19.43 3.04
N ILE A 391 -21.05 -18.58 3.39
CA ILE A 391 -20.86 -17.48 4.36
C ILE A 391 -20.70 -18.05 5.77
N GLN A 392 -21.51 -19.03 6.18
CA GLN A 392 -21.36 -19.67 7.49
C GLN A 392 -19.97 -20.31 7.64
N ALA A 393 -19.51 -21.06 6.63
CA ALA A 393 -18.18 -21.64 6.62
C ALA A 393 -17.04 -20.61 6.61
N ILE A 394 -17.26 -19.39 6.11
CA ILE A 394 -16.30 -18.28 6.22
C ILE A 394 -16.26 -17.74 7.65
N LEU A 395 -17.43 -17.49 8.26
CA LEU A 395 -17.56 -17.00 9.64
C LEU A 395 -16.99 -18.00 10.65
N ASP A 396 -17.13 -19.31 10.42
CA ASP A 396 -16.56 -20.37 11.27
C ASP A 396 -15.03 -20.29 11.32
N LYS A 397 -14.37 -20.07 10.17
CA LYS A 397 -12.91 -19.93 10.07
C LYS A 397 -12.37 -18.65 10.74
N MET A 398 -13.25 -17.71 11.06
CA MET A 398 -12.93 -16.46 11.75
C MET A 398 -13.07 -16.57 13.28
N VAL A 399 -13.60 -17.68 13.80
CA VAL A 399 -13.61 -17.97 15.25
C VAL A 399 -12.18 -18.29 15.71
N ILE A 400 -11.71 -17.58 16.74
CA ILE A 400 -10.40 -17.84 17.38
C ILE A 400 -10.50 -19.16 18.17
N GLY A 401 -9.59 -20.10 17.92
CA GLY A 401 -9.61 -21.44 18.52
C GLY A 401 -10.73 -22.34 17.97
N GLY A 402 -11.37 -21.96 16.87
CA GLY A 402 -12.43 -22.74 16.22
C GLY A 402 -11.90 -23.88 15.34
N ALA A 403 -12.73 -24.90 15.12
CA ALA A 403 -12.40 -25.97 14.17
C ALA A 403 -12.30 -25.41 12.74
N GLY A 404 -11.13 -25.52 12.11
CA GLY A 404 -10.88 -24.97 10.78
C GLY A 404 -10.43 -23.50 10.77
N GLU A 405 -9.94 -22.97 11.89
CA GLU A 405 -9.33 -21.64 11.97
C GLU A 405 -8.37 -21.33 10.80
N MET A 406 -8.35 -20.07 10.33
CA MET A 406 -7.54 -19.64 9.18
C MET A 406 -6.03 -19.66 9.45
N HIS A 407 -5.42 -20.84 9.36
CA HIS A 407 -3.98 -21.03 9.31
C HIS A 407 -3.38 -20.58 7.98
N PHE A 408 -2.18 -19.99 8.03
CA PHE A 408 -1.28 -19.90 6.90
C PHE A 408 -0.80 -21.32 6.54
N PRO A 409 -0.41 -21.59 5.29
CA PRO A 409 0.27 -22.84 4.98
C PRO A 409 1.63 -22.85 5.71
N ALA A 410 1.83 -23.82 6.61
CA ALA A 410 3.13 -24.08 7.20
C ALA A 410 4.20 -24.32 6.11
N LYS A 411 5.45 -23.94 6.39
CA LYS A 411 6.58 -24.13 5.46
C LYS A 411 6.71 -25.60 5.09
N SER A 412 6.71 -25.89 3.78
CA SER A 412 7.07 -27.18 3.18
C SER A 412 8.57 -27.26 2.92
#